data_AF-A0A0W8FXA2-F1
#
_entry.id   AF-A0A0W8FXA2-F1
#
_cell.length_a   1.000
_cell.length_b   1.000
_cell.length_c   1.000
_cell.angle_alpha   90.00
_cell.angle_beta   90.00
_cell.angle_gamma   90.00
#
_symmetry.space_group_name_H-M   'P 1'
#
loop_
_entity.id
_entity.type
_entity.pdbx_description
1 polymer ?
#
loop_
_entity_poly.entity_id
_entity_poly.type
_entity_poly.pdbx_seq_one_letter_code
_entity_poly.pdbx_strand_id
1 'polypeptide(L)' 'MSIDEMKSLVSKLVEEKLTELLGDPDSNSELKESVKRRLKASFESEEQGKIGESAEEFAEKLGLKW' A
#
# COMPACT_ATOMS: atom_id res chain seq x y z
N MET A 1 16.68 -23.15 1.54
CA MET A 1 15.41 -22.88 2.24
C MET A 1 15.59 -23.10 3.72
N SER A 2 15.60 -22.02 4.49
CA SER A 2 15.50 -22.05 5.94
C SER A 2 14.08 -22.43 6.39
N ILE A 3 13.95 -22.87 7.64
CA ILE A 3 12.65 -23.10 8.29
C ILE A 3 11.81 -21.82 8.27
N ASP A 4 12.42 -20.65 8.45
CA ASP A 4 11.70 -19.37 8.44
C ASP A 4 11.19 -19.00 7.04
N GLU A 5 11.98 -19.30 5.99
CA GLU A 5 11.54 -19.12 4.61
C GLU A 5 10.36 -20.04 4.29
N MET A 6 10.42 -21.30 4.75
CA MET A 6 9.32 -22.26 4.58
C MET A 6 8.05 -21.80 5.33
N LYS A 7 8.18 -21.34 6.58
CA LYS A 7 7.05 -20.80 7.35
C LYS A 7 6.41 -19.61 6.64
N SER A 8 7.23 -18.69 6.12
CA SER A 8 6.73 -17.53 5.39
C SER A 8 5.97 -17.94 4.13
N LEU A 9 6.47 -18.92 3.36
CA LEU A 9 5.78 -19.44 2.18
C LEU A 9 4.44 -20.07 2.53
N VAL A 10 4.38 -20.90 3.57
CA VAL A 10 3.14 -21.53 4.02
C VAL A 10 2.14 -20.49 4.52
N SER A 11 2.58 -19.51 5.32
CA SER A 11 1.70 -18.43 5.79
C SER A 11 1.08 -17.65 4.64
N LYS A 12 1.88 -17.28 3.62
CA LYS A 12 1.36 -16.58 2.44
C LYS A 12 0.34 -17.42 1.66
N LEU A 13 0.62 -18.71 1.46
CA LEU A 13 -0.30 -19.60 0.76
C LEU A 13 -1.62 -19.75 1.51
N VAL A 14 -1.58 -19.84 2.84
CA VAL A 14 -2.77 -19.92 3.67
C VAL A 14 -3.57 -18.62 3.59
N GLU A 15 -2.92 -17.47 3.70
CA GLU A 15 -3.55 -16.16 3.55
C GLU A 15 -4.25 -16.01 2.20
N GLU A 16 -3.56 -16.37 1.11
CA GLU A 16 -4.13 -16.36 -0.25
C GLU A 16 -5.39 -17.22 -0.35
N LYS A 17 -5.36 -18.46 0.19
CA LYS A 17 -6.53 -19.34 0.19
C LYS A 17 -7.66 -18.85 1.07
N LEU A 18 -7.36 -18.22 2.20
CA LEU A 18 -8.39 -17.61 3.04
C LEU A 18 -9.05 -16.42 2.33
N THR A 19 -8.29 -15.56 1.67
CA THR A 19 -8.83 -14.45 0.88
C THR A 19 -9.66 -14.94 -0.32
N GLU A 20 -9.23 -16.00 -1.03
CA GLU A 20 -10.03 -16.60 -2.10
C GLU A 20 -11.39 -17.12 -1.60
N LEU A 21 -11.42 -17.76 -0.43
CA LEU A 21 -12.62 -18.40 0.10
C LEU A 21 -13.56 -17.44 0.81
N LEU A 22 -13.01 -16.46 1.54
CA LEU A 22 -13.77 -15.57 2.42
C LEU A 22 -13.92 -14.17 1.85
N GLY A 23 -13.17 -13.83 0.79
CA GLY A 23 -13.08 -12.48 0.24
C GLY A 23 -12.13 -11.57 1.03
N ASP A 24 -11.94 -10.35 0.53
CA ASP A 24 -11.20 -9.33 1.27
C ASP A 24 -12.06 -8.82 2.44
N PRO A 25 -11.62 -9.00 3.71
CA PRO A 25 -12.37 -8.54 4.87
C PRO A 25 -12.62 -7.02 4.86
N ASP A 26 -11.78 -6.25 4.18
CA ASP A 26 -11.90 -4.81 4.05
C ASP A 26 -12.75 -4.36 2.85
N SER A 27 -13.35 -5.29 2.09
CA SER A 27 -14.16 -4.96 0.90
C SER A 27 -15.32 -3.98 1.17
N ASN A 28 -15.84 -3.95 2.41
CA ASN A 28 -16.92 -3.05 2.83
C ASN A 28 -16.41 -1.88 3.71
N SER A 29 -15.10 -1.75 3.89
CA SER A 29 -14.49 -0.69 4.68
C SER A 29 -14.48 0.61 3.88
N GLU A 30 -14.95 1.70 4.50
CA GLU A 30 -14.79 3.03 3.92
C GLU A 30 -13.43 3.63 4.27
N LEU A 31 -12.87 4.41 3.34
CA LEU A 31 -11.72 5.26 3.63
C LEU A 31 -12.05 6.25 4.75
N LYS A 32 -11.13 6.42 5.70
CA LYS A 32 -11.23 7.48 6.70
C LYS A 32 -11.31 8.84 6.01
N GLU A 33 -12.11 9.75 6.55
CA GLU A 33 -12.28 11.10 6.00
C GLU A 33 -10.96 11.88 5.84
N SER A 34 -9.98 11.63 6.72
CA SER A 34 -8.63 12.20 6.59
C SER A 34 -7.91 11.71 5.34
N VAL A 35 -8.07 10.43 4.99
CA VAL A 35 -7.48 9.81 3.80
C VAL A 35 -8.18 10.30 2.54
N LYS A 36 -9.53 10.33 2.54
CA LYS A 36 -10.32 10.89 1.42
C LYS A 36 -9.89 12.32 1.09
N ARG A 37 -9.78 13.20 2.11
CA ARG A 37 -9.33 14.59 1.92
C ARG A 37 -7.93 14.70 1.34
N ARG A 38 -6.99 13.89 1.84
CA ARG A 38 -5.60 13.91 1.34
C ARG A 38 -5.50 13.43 -0.10
N LEU A 39 -6.22 12.36 -0.45
CA LEU A 39 -6.28 11.85 -1.83
C LEU A 39 -6.89 12.89 -2.77
N LYS A 40 -7.99 13.54 -2.37
CA LYS A 40 -8.62 14.59 -3.18
C LYS A 40 -7.65 15.73 -3.48
N ALA A 41 -6.94 16.22 -2.48
CA ALA A 41 -5.93 17.27 -2.67
C ALA A 41 -4.78 16.81 -3.58
N SER A 42 -4.37 15.54 -3.48
CA SER A 42 -3.34 14.96 -4.35
C SER A 42 -3.80 14.95 -5.81
N PHE A 43 -5.01 14.44 -6.09
CA PHE A 43 -5.56 14.39 -7.45
C PHE A 43 -5.74 15.79 -8.05
N GLU A 44 -6.27 16.75 -7.29
CA GLU A 44 -6.40 18.14 -7.74
C GLU A 44 -5.03 18.77 -8.05
N SER A 45 -3.98 18.41 -7.30
CA SER A 45 -2.61 18.87 -7.56
C SER A 45 -2.04 18.26 -8.85
N GLU A 46 -2.27 16.97 -9.08
CA GLU A 46 -1.84 16.28 -10.31
C GLU A 46 -2.57 16.82 -11.55
N GLU A 47 -3.87 17.07 -11.47
CA GLU A 47 -4.64 17.71 -12.56
C GLU A 47 -4.11 19.11 -12.91
N GLN A 48 -3.56 19.83 -11.93
CA GLN A 48 -2.90 21.12 -12.14
C GLN A 48 -1.46 20.99 -12.67
N GLY A 49 -1.02 19.78 -13.03
CA GLY A 49 0.30 19.50 -13.58
C GLY A 49 1.42 19.41 -12.54
N LYS A 50 1.08 19.44 -11.24
CA LYS A 50 2.04 19.19 -10.15
C LYS A 50 2.06 17.69 -9.88
N ILE A 51 2.65 16.95 -10.82
CA ILE A 51 2.97 15.54 -10.64
C ILE A 51 3.92 15.47 -9.43
N GLY A 52 3.64 14.55 -8.51
CA GLY A 52 4.43 14.37 -7.29
C GLY A 52 5.92 14.16 -7.57
N GLU A 53 6.73 14.32 -6.53
CA GLU A 53 8.15 14.00 -6.60
C GLU A 53 8.40 12.50 -6.78
N SER A 54 9.52 12.15 -7.40
CA SER A 54 9.90 10.75 -7.53
C SER A 54 10.15 10.14 -6.15
N ALA A 55 9.97 8.82 -6.05
CA ALA A 55 10.15 8.14 -4.78
C ALA A 55 11.61 8.19 -4.28
N GLU A 56 12.57 8.28 -5.20
CA GLU A 56 13.99 8.49 -4.91
C GLU A 56 14.24 9.90 -4.32
N GLU A 57 13.73 10.96 -4.96
CA GLU A 57 13.82 12.34 -4.44
C GLU A 57 13.15 12.48 -3.07
N PHE A 58 12.01 11.81 -2.87
CA PHE A 58 11.30 11.80 -1.59
C PHE A 58 12.09 11.07 -0.49
N ALA A 59 12.71 9.94 -0.83
CA ALA A 59 13.54 9.18 0.09
C ALA A 59 14.79 9.98 0.50
N GLU A 60 15.47 10.64 -0.45
CA GLU A 60 16.61 11.50 -0.18
C GLU A 60 16.27 12.64 0.79
N LYS A 61 15.12 13.32 0.60
CA LYS A 61 14.65 14.37 1.53
C LYS A 61 14.42 13.87 2.95
N LEU A 62 14.05 12.61 3.10
CA LEU A 62 13.82 11.97 4.40
C LEU A 62 15.08 11.29 4.97
N GLY A 63 16.20 11.33 4.25
CA GLY A 63 17.43 10.62 4.64
C GLY A 63 17.28 9.10 4.62
N LEU A 64 16.34 8.60 3.83
CA LEU A 64 16.07 7.17 3.65
C LEU A 64 16.85 6.64 2.43
N LYS A 65 17.24 5.37 2.47
CA LYS A 65 17.77 4.68 1.28
C LYS A 65 16.61 4.12 0.47
N TRP A 66 16.60 4.46 -0.82
CA TRP A 66 15.68 3.90 -1.82
C TRP A 66 16.26 2.62 -2.42
#